data_AF-A0A511MLM0-F1
#
_entry.id   AF-A0A511MLM0-F1
#
_cell.length_a   1.000
_cell.length_b   1.000
_cell.length_c   1.000
_cell.angle_alpha   90.00
_cell.angle_beta   90.00
_cell.angle_gamma   90.00
#
_symmetry.space_group_name_H-M   'P 1'
#
loop_
_entity.id
_entity.type
_entity.pdbx_description
1 polymer ?
#
loop_
_entity_poly.entity_id
_entity_poly.type
_entity_poly.pdbx_seq_one_letter_code
_entity_poly.pdbx_strand_id
1 'polypeptide(L)' 'MSARKPVQWGVLIGQMVRPLPKARNVTDAVLYACHLETAKRVKSSVVYRDSDTESWRKWIDETPVPTQLALDLYYKEAQ' A
#
# COMPACT_ATOMS: atom_id res chain seq x y z
N MET A 1 -8.39 -13.98 -22.45
CA MET A 1 -8.79 -12.95 -21.48
C MET A 1 -8.02 -13.22 -20.19
N SER A 2 -6.90 -12.53 -19.96
CA SER A 2 -6.10 -12.73 -18.74
C SER A 2 -6.95 -12.33 -17.54
N ALA A 3 -7.24 -13.30 -16.66
CA ALA A 3 -7.88 -13.03 -15.38
C ALA A 3 -7.03 -11.97 -14.66
N ARG A 4 -7.62 -10.78 -14.43
CA ARG A 4 -6.97 -9.76 -13.60
C ARG A 4 -6.70 -10.40 -12.24
N LYS A 5 -5.43 -10.51 -11.87
CA LYS A 5 -5.05 -11.06 -10.57
C LYS A 5 -5.72 -10.24 -9.46
N PRO A 6 -6.12 -10.87 -8.35
CA PRO A 6 -6.74 -10.15 -7.26
C PRO A 6 -5.76 -9.11 -6.70
N VAL A 7 -6.11 -7.83 -6.85
CA VAL A 7 -5.33 -6.71 -6.32
C VAL A 7 -5.43 -6.71 -4.80
N GLN A 8 -4.29 -6.64 -4.13
CA GLN A 8 -4.24 -6.47 -2.69
C GLN A 8 -4.22 -4.98 -2.36
N TRP A 9 -5.08 -4.57 -1.42
CA TRP A 9 -5.22 -3.19 -0.99
C TRP A 9 -4.60 -2.97 0.38
N GLY A 10 -4.15 -1.75 0.64
CA GLY A 10 -3.55 -1.34 1.89
C GLY A 10 -3.62 0.17 2.10
N VAL A 11 -3.17 0.61 3.27
CA VAL A 11 -2.96 2.04 3.55
C VAL A 11 -1.54 2.27 4.03
N LEU A 12 -0.88 3.25 3.44
CA LEU A 12 0.39 3.78 3.92
C LEU A 12 0.11 4.78 5.04
N ILE A 13 0.73 4.53 6.20
CA ILE A 13 0.69 5.40 7.37
C ILE A 13 2.14 5.75 7.72
N GLY A 14 2.54 7.00 7.46
CA GLY A 14 3.95 7.39 7.57
C GLY A 14 4.81 6.60 6.59
N GLN A 15 5.65 5.69 7.10
CA GLN A 15 6.51 4.80 6.30
C GLN A 15 6.07 3.33 6.35
N MET A 16 4.96 3.03 7.04
CA MET A 16 4.48 1.67 7.23
C MET A 16 3.24 1.42 6.38
N VAL A 17 3.29 0.36 5.57
CA VAL A 17 2.10 -0.12 4.87
C VAL A 17 1.32 -1.06 5.77
N ARG A 18 0.03 -0.79 5.94
CA ARG A 18 -0.91 -1.68 6.62
C ARG A 18 -1.81 -2.36 5.57
N PRO A 19 -1.62 -3.65 5.29
CA PRO A 19 -2.48 -4.39 4.38
C PRO A 19 -3.93 -4.44 4.88
N LEU A 20 -4.88 -4.38 3.95
CA LEU A 20 -6.32 -4.47 4.20
C LEU A 20 -6.88 -5.75 3.54
N PRO A 21 -6.72 -6.92 4.17
CA PRO A 21 -7.14 -8.20 3.56
C PRO A 21 -8.66 -8.30 3.34
N LYS A 22 -9.45 -7.43 3.97
CA LYS A 22 -10.91 -7.35 3.81
C LYS A 22 -11.36 -6.39 2.71
N ALA A 23 -10.46 -5.53 2.21
CA ALA A 23 -10.81 -4.59 1.14
C ALA A 23 -10.86 -5.33 -0.19
N ARG A 24 -12.03 -5.36 -0.82
CA ARG A 24 -12.25 -6.05 -2.10
C ARG A 24 -12.06 -5.12 -3.29
N ASN A 25 -12.09 -3.83 -3.05
CA ASN A 25 -12.01 -2.78 -4.06
C ASN A 25 -11.31 -1.54 -3.47
N VAL A 26 -11.02 -0.57 -4.33
CA VAL A 26 -10.40 0.70 -3.94
C VAL A 26 -11.26 1.51 -2.97
N THR A 27 -12.59 1.48 -3.12
CA THR A 27 -13.51 2.24 -2.29
C THR A 27 -13.40 1.84 -0.82
N ASP A 28 -13.30 0.54 -0.53
CA ASP A 28 -13.09 0.03 0.83
C ASP A 28 -11.80 0.60 1.45
N ALA A 29 -10.73 0.68 0.65
CA ALA A 29 -9.44 1.19 1.09
C ALA A 29 -9.47 2.72 1.30
N VAL A 30 -10.14 3.47 0.42
CA VAL A 30 -10.34 4.92 0.56
C VAL A 30 -11.17 5.22 1.80
N LEU A 31 -12.29 4.51 2.01
CA LEU A 31 -13.12 4.69 3.20
C LEU A 31 -12.32 4.46 4.49
N TYR A 32 -11.47 3.44 4.50
CA TYR A 32 -10.59 3.19 5.64
C TYR A 32 -9.57 4.32 5.83
N ALA A 33 -8.94 4.81 4.76
CA ALA A 33 -8.00 5.93 4.80
C ALA A 33 -8.68 7.22 5.32
N CYS A 34 -9.85 7.58 4.79
CA CYS A 34 -10.63 8.73 5.26
C CYS A 34 -11.04 8.58 6.73
N HIS A 35 -11.39 7.37 7.17
CA HIS A 35 -11.69 7.11 8.59
C HIS A 35 -10.44 7.35 9.46
N LEU A 36 -9.24 6.93 9.03
CA LEU A 36 -8.01 7.19 9.77
C LEU A 36 -7.69 8.69 9.86
N GLU A 37 -7.88 9.42 8.78
CA GLU A 37 -7.66 10.87 8.75
C GLU A 37 -8.64 11.60 9.67
N THR A 38 -9.91 11.21 9.65
CA THR A 38 -10.96 11.88 10.43
C THR A 38 -10.92 11.48 11.91
N ALA A 39 -10.86 10.18 12.21
CA ALA A 39 -10.98 9.67 13.57
C ALA A 39 -9.65 9.70 14.34
N LYS A 40 -8.51 9.54 13.65
CA LYS A 40 -7.18 9.43 14.29
C LYS A 40 -6.24 10.58 13.94
N ARG A 41 -6.64 11.50 13.05
CA ARG A 41 -5.79 12.59 12.53
C ARG A 41 -4.48 12.08 11.93
N VAL A 42 -4.52 10.87 11.38
CA VAL A 42 -3.36 10.21 10.76
C VAL A 42 -3.44 10.42 9.26
N LYS A 43 -2.49 11.15 8.69
CA LYS A 43 -2.34 11.22 7.23
C LYS A 43 -2.11 9.82 6.68
N SER A 44 -2.96 9.42 5.75
CA SER A 44 -2.87 8.09 5.15
C SER A 44 -3.01 8.16 3.64
N SER A 45 -2.44 7.20 2.93
CA SER A 45 -2.56 7.11 1.49
C SER A 45 -2.92 5.69 1.09
N VAL A 46 -3.87 5.54 0.16
CA VAL A 46 -4.25 4.23 -0.34
C VAL A 46 -3.13 3.67 -1.20
N VAL A 47 -2.78 2.42 -0.94
CA VAL A 47 -1.77 1.67 -1.69
C VAL A 47 -2.33 0.36 -2.19
N TYR A 48 -1.76 -0.16 -3.27
CA TYR A 48 -2.10 -1.45 -3.85
C TYR A 48 -0.86 -2.20 -4.32
N ARG A 49 -1.00 -3.51 -4.50
CA ARG A 49 -0.04 -4.36 -5.21
C ARG A 49 -0.75 -5.54 -5.88
N ASP A 50 -0.19 -6.04 -6.97
CA ASP A 50 -0.79 -7.13 -7.75
C ASP A 50 -0.41 -8.52 -7.21
N SER A 51 0.64 -8.60 -6.39
CA SER A 51 1.13 -9.84 -5.77
C SER A 51 1.94 -9.57 -4.49
N ASP A 52 2.09 -10.58 -3.64
CA ASP A 52 2.88 -10.45 -2.40
C ASP A 52 4.38 -10.17 -2.64
N THR A 53 4.86 -10.55 -3.82
CA THR A 53 6.25 -10.35 -4.27
C THR A 53 6.50 -8.97 -4.86
N GLU A 54 5.45 -8.19 -5.10
CA GLU A 54 5.57 -6.84 -5.64
C GLU A 54 5.59 -5.77 -4.55
N SER A 55 6.32 -4.70 -4.85
CA SER A 55 6.30 -3.48 -4.06
C SER A 55 4.92 -2.83 -4.09
N TRP A 56 4.52 -2.28 -2.95
CA TRP A 56 3.33 -1.46 -2.85
C TRP A 56 3.48 -0.20 -3.71
N ARG A 57 2.39 0.22 -4.35
CA ARG A 57 2.30 1.44 -5.13
C ARG A 57 1.15 2.29 -4.61
N LYS A 58 1.34 3.60 -4.56
CA LYS A 58 0.23 4.51 -4.25
C LYS A 58 -0.81 4.41 -5.36
N TRP A 59 -2.08 4.38 -4.97
CA TRP A 59 -3.16 4.25 -5.94
C TRP A 59 -3.34 5.51 -6.82
N ILE A 60 -3.05 6.69 -6.28
CA ILE A 60 -3.33 7.98 -6.95
C ILE A 60 -2.34 8.34 -8.06
N ASP A 61 -1.07 7.98 -7.89
CA ASP A 61 0.02 8.42 -8.76
C ASP A 61 0.98 7.27 -9.13
N GLU A 62 0.64 6.04 -8.76
CA GLU A 62 1.44 4.81 -8.96
C GLU A 62 2.85 4.87 -8.38
N THR A 63 3.15 5.86 -7.52
CA THR A 63 4.47 6.01 -6.92
C THR A 63 4.80 4.79 -6.06
N PRO A 64 5.96 4.14 -6.27
CA PRO A 64 6.42 3.05 -5.43
C PRO A 64 6.53 3.50 -3.97
N VAL A 65 6.02 2.66 -3.07
CA VAL A 65 6.15 2.88 -1.63
C VAL A 65 7.29 2.02 -1.11
N PRO A 66 8.38 2.63 -0.63
CA PRO A 66 9.46 1.88 0.01
C PRO A 66 8.89 1.22 1.26
N THR A 67 8.79 -0.10 1.24
CA THR A 67 8.52 -0.89 2.44
C THR A 67 9.85 -1.27 3.10
N GLN A 68 9.87 -1.50 4.41
CA GLN A 68 11.10 -1.80 5.15
C GLN A 68 11.95 -2.93 4.53
N LEU A 69 11.33 -3.92 3.86
CA LEU A 69 12.05 -4.96 3.10
C LEU A 69 12.89 -4.42 1.93
N ALA A 70 12.48 -3.32 1.31
CA ALA A 70 13.25 -2.66 0.23
C ALA A 70 14.45 -1.85 0.78
N LEU A 71 14.34 -1.33 2.01
CA LEU A 71 15.46 -0.64 2.67
C LEU A 71 16.59 -1.62 3.02
N ASP A 72 16.26 -2.85 3.42
CA ASP A 72 17.25 -3.90 3.71
C ASP A 72 18.03 -4.36 2.46
N LEU A 73 17.42 -4.29 1.27
CA LEU A 73 18.09 -4.61 0.00
C LEU A 73 18.98 -3.45 -0.47
N TYR A 74 18.53 -2.21 -0.34
CA TYR A 74 19.31 -1.04 -0.77
C TYR A 74 20.58 -0.84 0.08
N TYR A 75 20.55 -1.24 1.36
CA TYR A 75 21.73 -1.19 2.22
C TYR A 75 22.79 -2.26 1.90
N LYS A 76 22.41 -3.36 1.21
CA LYS A 76 23.37 -4.42 0.84
C LYS A 76 24.13 -4.15 -0.45
N GLU A 77 23.65 -3.26 -1.31
CA GLU A 77 24.34 -2.91 -2.56
C GLU A 77 25.29 -1.71 -2.42
N ALA A 78 25.30 -1.05 -1.25
CA ALA A 78 26.13 0.11 -0.96
C ALA A 78 27.40 -0.21 -0.13
N GLN A 79 27.79 -1.48 -0.01
CA GLN A 79 28.93 -1.91 0.81
C GLN A 79 29.95 -2.74 0.03
#